data_AF-A0A1B7WIG7-F1
#
_entry.id   AF-A0A1B7WIG7-F1
#
_cell.length_a   1.000
_cell.length_b   1.000
_cell.length_c   1.000
_cell.angle_alpha   90.00
_cell.angle_beta   90.00
_cell.angle_gamma   90.00
#
_symmetry.space_group_name_H-M   'P 1'
#
loop_
_entity.id
_entity.type
_entity.pdbx_description
1 polymer ?
#
loop_
_entity_poly.entity_id
_entity_poly.type
_entity_poly.pdbx_seq_one_letter_code
_entity_poly.pdbx_strand_id
1 'polypeptide(L)'
;MNGENTTSNQPCYFFEFGLIVTGETEEYHLPSLLKNLMDLGICKFKIIRRIGQLSPRTSTKKHKKIVNTVKNMPRQDEDIFLMARAYLSKNPCRYILLVDDLERDRISIAPQVFERYREALDTLSQEQKNRASVHFLANMIEAYYFADSHAINTALGLVTPLQDHSGDVEKIPHPKNELKEIYPGFDEKEDGGKILKLLRVEHILSRPDTCAYLRTLFYWCYKVLQKYPDPEILNLFQAEQYHFDDGIGILSEVTKQQLDNMAENPTA
;
A
#
# COMPACT_ATOMS: atom_id res chain seq x y z
N MET A 1 2.95 27.66 28.85
CA MET A 1 4.02 28.06 27.92
C MET A 1 3.68 27.45 26.58
N ASN A 2 3.06 28.26 25.73
CA ASN A 2 2.64 27.87 24.38
C ASN A 2 3.87 27.93 23.49
N GLY A 3 4.45 26.77 23.17
CA GLY A 3 5.33 26.64 22.03
C GLY A 3 4.45 26.41 20.80
N GLU A 4 4.11 27.49 20.09
CA GLU A 4 3.63 27.39 18.72
C GLU A 4 4.74 26.72 17.91
N ASN A 5 4.52 25.45 17.56
CA ASN A 5 5.40 24.71 16.69
C ASN A 5 5.42 25.41 15.34
N THR A 6 6.57 25.97 15.01
CA THR A 6 6.97 26.35 13.66
C THR A 6 6.51 25.29 12.67
N THR A 7 5.62 25.68 11.75
CA THR A 7 5.37 24.98 10.50
C THR A 7 6.71 24.76 9.83
N SER A 8 7.21 23.53 9.83
CA SER A 8 8.46 23.21 9.16
C SER A 8 8.17 23.16 7.66
N ASN A 9 8.10 24.32 7.02
CA ASN A 9 8.09 24.46 5.55
C ASN A 9 9.45 24.09 4.94
N GLN A 10 10.19 23.21 5.61
CA GLN A 10 11.45 22.70 5.11
C GLN A 10 11.14 21.64 4.04
N PRO A 11 11.70 21.81 2.84
CA PRO A 11 11.56 20.83 1.78
C PRO A 11 12.10 19.46 2.21
N CYS A 12 11.38 18.40 1.85
CA CYS A 12 11.78 17.02 2.11
C CYS A 12 12.67 16.50 0.99
N TYR A 13 13.95 16.26 1.30
CA TYR A 13 14.91 15.64 0.38
C TYR A 13 15.02 14.12 0.52
N PHE A 14 14.27 13.52 1.45
CA PHE A 14 14.22 12.08 1.59
C PHE A 14 12.92 11.66 2.27
N PHE A 15 12.19 10.72 1.68
CA PHE A 15 10.91 10.25 2.17
C PHE A 15 11.03 8.87 2.84
N GLU A 16 10.46 8.73 4.04
CA GLU A 16 10.46 7.45 4.76
C GLU A 16 9.03 6.92 4.92
N PHE A 17 8.69 5.86 4.20
CA PHE A 17 7.40 5.19 4.30
C PHE A 17 7.46 4.07 5.34
N GLY A 18 6.70 4.21 6.41
CA GLY A 18 6.46 3.17 7.40
C GLY A 18 5.29 2.29 6.98
N LEU A 19 5.54 0.99 6.82
CA LEU A 19 4.55 0.01 6.40
C LEU A 19 3.96 -0.72 7.62
N ILE A 20 2.64 -0.63 7.77
CA ILE A 20 1.84 -1.48 8.66
C ILE A 20 1.17 -2.52 7.77
N VAL A 21 1.47 -3.80 7.97
CA VAL A 21 0.98 -4.87 7.09
C VAL A 21 0.12 -5.86 7.86
N THR A 22 -0.78 -6.56 7.18
CA THR A 22 -1.58 -7.61 7.82
C THR A 22 -1.11 -9.03 7.48
N GLY A 23 -0.61 -9.26 6.27
CA GLY A 23 -0.11 -10.57 5.85
C GLY A 23 1.33 -10.83 6.27
N GLU A 24 1.67 -12.12 6.34
CA GLU A 24 3.00 -12.58 6.77
C GLU A 24 4.04 -12.39 5.67
N THR A 25 3.73 -12.72 4.41
CA THR A 25 4.64 -12.54 3.27
C THR A 25 5.02 -11.06 3.11
N GLU A 26 4.07 -10.15 3.28
CA GLU A 26 4.22 -8.70 3.19
C GLU A 26 5.19 -8.17 4.25
N GLU A 27 5.21 -8.76 5.44
CA GLU A 27 6.13 -8.39 6.52
C GLU A 27 7.60 -8.55 6.11
N TYR A 28 7.88 -9.50 5.22
CA TYR A 28 9.24 -9.76 4.74
C TYR A 28 9.53 -9.13 3.39
N HIS A 29 8.53 -9.01 2.52
CA HIS A 29 8.78 -8.79 1.09
C HIS A 29 8.03 -7.61 0.46
N LEU A 30 7.09 -6.96 1.16
CA LEU A 30 6.38 -5.81 0.58
C LEU A 30 7.32 -4.66 0.13
N PRO A 31 8.43 -4.33 0.83
CA PRO A 31 9.39 -3.36 0.31
C PRO A 31 9.99 -3.75 -1.06
N SER A 32 10.13 -5.06 -1.35
CA SER A 32 10.64 -5.53 -2.65
C SER A 32 9.66 -5.27 -3.78
N LEU A 33 8.35 -5.29 -3.52
CA LEU A 33 7.33 -4.87 -4.48
C LEU A 33 7.50 -3.39 -4.84
N LEU A 34 7.91 -2.56 -3.89
CA LEU A 34 8.02 -1.10 -4.04
C LEU A 34 9.41 -0.63 -4.49
N LYS A 35 10.28 -1.55 -4.94
CA LYS A 35 11.68 -1.25 -5.29
C LYS A 35 11.82 -0.18 -6.37
N ASN A 36 10.97 -0.18 -7.39
CA ASN A 36 11.01 0.79 -8.49
C ASN A 36 10.87 2.25 -8.00
N LEU A 37 10.13 2.47 -6.90
CA LEU A 37 10.02 3.80 -6.27
C LEU A 37 11.28 4.15 -5.45
N MET A 38 11.95 3.15 -4.87
CA MET A 38 13.21 3.34 -4.12
C MET A 38 14.41 3.55 -5.04
N ASP A 39 14.38 3.01 -6.26
CA ASP A 39 15.47 3.12 -7.22
C ASP A 39 15.75 4.58 -7.65
N LEU A 40 14.80 5.49 -7.40
CA LEU A 40 14.96 6.93 -7.54
C LEU A 40 15.94 7.54 -6.51
N GLY A 41 16.30 6.81 -5.45
CA GLY A 41 17.24 7.25 -4.42
C GLY A 41 16.69 8.29 -3.43
N ILE A 42 15.42 8.68 -3.55
CA ILE A 42 14.79 9.72 -2.73
C ILE A 42 13.84 9.19 -1.66
N CYS A 43 13.64 7.86 -1.59
CA CYS A 43 12.77 7.27 -0.58
C CYS A 43 13.21 5.88 -0.13
N LYS A 44 12.62 5.42 0.97
CA LYS A 44 12.68 4.02 1.41
C LYS A 44 11.37 3.58 2.04
N PHE A 45 11.11 2.27 1.94
CA PHE A 45 10.01 1.61 2.62
C PHE A 45 10.54 0.73 3.75
N LYS A 46 9.93 0.82 4.93
CA LYS A 46 10.31 0.03 6.11
C LYS A 46 9.09 -0.54 6.79
N ILE A 47 9.11 -1.84 7.06
CA ILE A 47 8.12 -2.50 7.90
C ILE A 47 8.25 -1.98 9.33
N ILE A 48 7.16 -1.41 9.85
CA ILE A 48 7.12 -0.92 11.22
C ILE A 48 6.39 -1.88 12.15
N ARG A 49 5.38 -2.62 11.65
CA ARG A 49 4.61 -3.60 12.42
C ARG A 49 3.76 -4.47 11.49
N ARG A 50 3.67 -5.77 11.79
CA ARG A 50 2.55 -6.62 11.35
C ARG A 50 1.41 -6.57 12.36
N ILE A 51 0.18 -6.38 11.91
CA ILE A 51 -1.04 -6.43 12.72
C ILE A 51 -1.96 -7.54 12.22
N GLY A 52 -2.94 -7.97 13.04
CA GLY A 52 -3.99 -8.84 12.53
C GLY A 52 -4.94 -8.09 11.61
N GLN A 53 -5.50 -8.80 10.62
CA GLN A 53 -6.58 -8.27 9.79
C GLN A 53 -7.80 -7.89 10.62
N LEU A 54 -8.40 -6.74 10.31
CA LEU A 54 -9.57 -6.23 11.02
C LEU A 54 -10.86 -6.50 10.24
N SER A 55 -11.88 -7.04 10.91
CA SER A 55 -13.24 -7.14 10.34
C SER A 55 -13.98 -5.80 10.42
N PRO A 56 -15.06 -5.61 9.63
CA PRO A 56 -15.97 -4.47 9.79
C PRO A 56 -16.47 -4.33 11.24
N ARG A 57 -16.77 -3.10 11.66
CA ARG A 57 -17.43 -2.86 12.95
C ARG A 57 -18.89 -3.28 12.87
N THR A 58 -19.28 -4.30 13.64
CA THR A 58 -20.66 -4.82 13.66
C THR A 58 -21.57 -4.13 14.68
N SER A 59 -21.05 -3.26 15.55
CA SER A 59 -21.85 -2.59 16.59
C SER A 59 -21.76 -1.06 16.53
N THR A 60 -22.89 -0.39 16.28
CA THR A 60 -23.05 1.08 16.32
C THR A 60 -22.98 1.67 17.74
N LYS A 61 -23.17 0.85 18.80
CA LYS A 61 -23.17 1.30 20.21
C LYS A 61 -21.82 1.87 20.70
N LYS A 62 -20.73 1.74 19.93
CA LYS A 62 -19.42 2.35 20.22
C LYS A 62 -19.16 3.66 19.47
N HIS A 63 -20.14 4.24 18.75
CA HIS A 63 -20.00 5.54 18.07
C HIS A 63 -20.06 6.77 18.99
N LYS A 64 -19.60 6.68 20.24
CA LYS A 64 -19.40 7.92 21.02
C LYS A 64 -18.21 8.67 20.44
N LYS A 65 -18.53 9.67 19.61
CA LYS A 65 -17.70 10.78 19.11
C LYS A 65 -16.25 10.64 19.54
N ILE A 66 -15.41 10.12 18.64
CA ILE A 66 -13.96 10.22 18.71
C ILE A 66 -13.63 11.67 18.38
N VAL A 67 -13.89 12.56 19.34
CA VAL A 67 -13.42 13.94 19.31
C VAL A 67 -12.42 14.03 20.45
N ASN A 68 -11.14 14.07 20.09
CA ASN A 68 -9.98 14.37 20.94
C ASN A 68 -9.67 13.46 22.14
N THR A 69 -10.21 12.24 22.23
CA THR A 69 -9.72 11.30 23.25
C THR A 69 -9.69 9.86 22.76
N VAL A 70 -8.47 9.32 22.70
CA VAL A 70 -8.13 7.90 22.48
C VAL A 70 -8.93 6.96 23.42
N LYS A 71 -9.45 7.47 24.53
CA LYS A 71 -10.15 6.76 25.63
C LYS A 71 -11.32 5.83 25.24
N ASN A 72 -11.88 5.89 24.03
CA ASN A 72 -13.01 5.03 23.62
C ASN A 72 -12.73 4.15 22.39
N MET A 73 -11.49 4.12 21.90
CA MET A 73 -11.13 3.33 20.73
C MET A 73 -10.96 1.84 21.11
N PRO A 74 -11.42 0.88 20.28
CA PRO A 74 -11.05 -0.52 20.46
C PRO A 74 -9.53 -0.69 20.45
N ARG A 75 -9.00 -1.57 21.31
CA ARG A 75 -7.55 -1.75 21.50
C ARG A 75 -6.76 -1.96 20.20
N GLN A 76 -7.29 -2.75 19.26
CA GLN A 76 -6.64 -2.99 17.97
C GLN A 76 -6.53 -1.72 17.11
N ASP A 77 -7.56 -0.88 17.15
CA ASP A 77 -7.59 0.37 16.40
C ASP A 77 -6.67 1.41 17.10
N GLU A 78 -6.64 1.39 18.44
CA GLU A 78 -5.74 2.22 19.26
C GLU A 78 -4.27 1.91 18.97
N ASP A 79 -3.92 0.64 18.81
CA ASP A 79 -2.57 0.22 18.43
C ASP A 79 -2.15 0.85 17.10
N ILE A 80 -3.03 0.85 16.08
CA ILE A 80 -2.76 1.47 14.78
C ILE A 80 -2.49 2.96 14.94
N PHE A 81 -3.39 3.67 15.65
CA PHE A 81 -3.25 5.10 15.91
C PHE A 81 -1.95 5.44 16.63
N LEU A 82 -1.65 4.75 17.73
CA LEU A 82 -0.47 5.04 18.56
C LEU A 82 0.83 4.82 17.77
N MET A 83 0.89 3.76 16.97
CA MET A 83 2.05 3.48 16.12
C MET A 83 2.23 4.52 15.02
N ALA A 84 1.16 4.83 14.28
CA ALA A 84 1.20 5.82 13.21
C ALA A 84 1.64 7.19 13.77
N ARG A 85 1.04 7.62 14.89
CA ARG A 85 1.43 8.85 15.57
C ARG A 85 2.91 8.85 15.98
N ALA A 86 3.37 7.79 16.65
CA ALA A 86 4.75 7.68 17.11
C ALA A 86 5.76 7.67 15.95
N TYR A 87 5.40 7.12 14.80
CA TYR A 87 6.25 7.13 13.61
C TYR A 87 6.29 8.52 12.94
N LEU A 88 5.12 9.12 12.69
CA LEU A 88 4.96 10.39 11.97
C LEU A 88 5.48 11.59 12.77
N SER A 89 5.39 11.56 14.10
CA SER A 89 5.88 12.66 14.96
C SER A 89 7.39 12.84 14.95
N LYS A 90 8.16 11.87 14.45
CA LYS A 90 9.62 11.92 14.48
C LYS A 90 10.24 12.73 13.34
N ASN A 91 9.56 12.86 12.20
CA ASN A 91 10.07 13.56 11.02
C ASN A 91 8.88 13.97 10.11
N PRO A 92 8.80 15.22 9.61
CA PRO A 92 7.75 15.66 8.69
C PRO A 92 7.76 14.91 7.33
N CYS A 93 8.90 14.37 6.92
CA CYS A 93 9.08 13.59 5.68
C CYS A 93 8.75 12.09 5.84
N ARG A 94 8.14 11.71 6.98
CA ARG A 94 7.63 10.35 7.21
C ARG A 94 6.18 10.22 6.77
N TYR A 95 5.88 9.07 6.19
CA TYR A 95 4.56 8.67 5.73
C TYR A 95 4.21 7.28 6.26
N ILE A 96 2.92 6.98 6.39
CA ILE A 96 2.41 5.66 6.78
C ILE A 96 1.60 5.07 5.65
N LEU A 97 1.88 3.81 5.34
CA LEU A 97 1.07 2.96 4.48
C LEU A 97 0.57 1.79 5.33
N LEU A 98 -0.74 1.69 5.51
CA LEU A 98 -1.37 0.48 6.02
C LEU A 98 -1.81 -0.36 4.83
N VAL A 99 -1.28 -1.57 4.70
CA VAL A 99 -1.56 -2.48 3.58
C VAL A 99 -2.21 -3.75 4.13
N ASP A 100 -3.49 -3.95 3.82
CA ASP A 100 -4.21 -5.19 4.16
C ASP A 100 -4.14 -6.20 3.01
N ASP A 101 -3.74 -7.43 3.35
CA ASP A 101 -3.68 -8.62 2.52
C ASP A 101 -5.09 -9.17 2.21
N LEU A 102 -5.87 -8.44 1.41
CA LEU A 102 -7.31 -8.64 1.27
C LEU A 102 -7.64 -9.97 0.58
N GLU A 103 -8.15 -10.93 1.36
CA GLU A 103 -8.65 -12.20 0.85
C GLU A 103 -9.94 -12.05 0.01
N ARG A 104 -10.17 -13.02 -0.88
CA ARG A 104 -11.27 -13.01 -1.86
C ARG A 104 -12.65 -12.88 -1.22
N ASP A 105 -12.91 -13.63 -0.16
CA ASP A 105 -14.17 -13.62 0.57
C ASP A 105 -14.42 -12.28 1.29
N ARG A 106 -13.36 -11.51 1.55
CA ARG A 106 -13.42 -10.18 2.18
C ARG A 106 -13.60 -9.03 1.18
N ILE A 107 -13.55 -9.26 -0.13
CA ILE A 107 -13.74 -8.18 -1.13
C ILE A 107 -15.07 -7.44 -0.94
N SER A 108 -16.15 -8.18 -0.68
CA SER A 108 -17.49 -7.58 -0.51
C SER A 108 -17.60 -6.64 0.70
N ILE A 109 -16.71 -6.81 1.69
CA ILE A 109 -16.65 -6.00 2.91
C ILE A 109 -15.46 -5.03 2.94
N ALA A 110 -14.69 -4.96 1.84
CA ALA A 110 -13.50 -4.12 1.74
C ALA A 110 -13.78 -2.63 2.02
N PRO A 111 -14.89 -2.02 1.55
CA PRO A 111 -15.23 -0.65 1.91
C PRO A 111 -15.35 -0.42 3.42
N GLN A 112 -16.01 -1.32 4.15
CA GLN A 112 -16.21 -1.17 5.59
C GLN A 112 -14.92 -1.43 6.40
N VAL A 113 -14.06 -2.32 5.90
CA VAL A 113 -12.72 -2.54 6.47
C VAL A 113 -11.85 -1.30 6.25
N PHE A 114 -11.88 -0.73 5.04
CA PHE A 114 -11.19 0.50 4.70
C PHE A 114 -11.60 1.64 5.65
N GLU A 115 -12.91 1.86 5.83
CA GLU A 115 -13.42 2.90 6.74
C GLU A 115 -12.95 2.67 8.18
N ARG A 116 -12.92 1.42 8.66
CA ARG A 116 -12.39 1.12 10.01
C ARG A 116 -10.92 1.51 10.16
N TYR A 117 -10.07 1.20 9.17
CA TYR A 117 -8.67 1.61 9.20
C TYR A 117 -8.52 3.13 9.10
N ARG A 118 -9.30 3.78 8.23
CA ARG A 118 -9.33 5.23 8.12
C ARG A 118 -9.76 5.90 9.40
N GLU A 119 -10.79 5.42 10.09
CA GLU A 119 -11.23 5.98 11.38
C GLU A 119 -10.08 6.01 12.41
N ALA A 120 -9.25 4.98 12.45
CA ALA A 120 -8.09 4.93 13.34
C ALA A 120 -7.02 5.98 12.96
N LEU A 121 -6.71 6.10 11.67
CA LEU A 121 -5.71 7.05 11.16
C LEU A 121 -6.21 8.51 11.13
N ASP A 122 -7.51 8.72 10.95
CA ASP A 122 -8.16 10.04 10.92
C ASP A 122 -8.26 10.67 12.31
N THR A 123 -7.95 9.91 13.36
CA THR A 123 -7.79 10.43 14.73
C THR A 123 -6.46 11.21 14.91
N LEU A 124 -5.53 11.12 13.94
CA LEU A 124 -4.28 11.89 13.91
C LEU A 124 -4.56 13.40 13.71
N SER A 125 -3.54 14.25 13.95
CA SER A 125 -3.66 15.67 13.58
C SER A 125 -3.85 15.82 12.07
N GLN A 126 -4.43 16.94 11.62
CA GLN A 126 -4.71 17.16 10.19
C GLN A 126 -3.46 16.96 9.30
N GLU A 127 -2.32 17.49 9.73
CA GLU A 127 -1.04 17.33 9.03
C GLU A 127 -0.59 15.86 8.96
N GLN A 128 -0.77 15.10 10.04
CA GLN A 128 -0.39 13.68 10.10
C GLN A 128 -1.37 12.79 9.32
N LYS A 129 -2.68 13.12 9.34
CA LYS A 129 -3.73 12.43 8.58
C LYS A 129 -3.41 12.42 7.09
N ASN A 130 -2.93 13.55 6.55
CA ASN A 130 -2.55 13.69 5.14
C ASN A 130 -1.27 12.89 4.77
N ARG A 131 -0.53 12.38 5.77
CA ARG A 131 0.68 11.57 5.58
C ARG A 131 0.44 10.07 5.85
N ALA A 132 -0.81 9.65 6.03
CA ALA A 132 -1.16 8.26 6.26
C ALA A 132 -2.21 7.79 5.25
N SER A 133 -2.02 6.62 4.64
CA SER A 133 -2.97 5.99 3.72
C SER A 133 -3.21 4.51 4.01
N VAL A 134 -4.34 4.01 3.51
CA VAL A 134 -4.79 2.61 3.60
C VAL A 134 -4.91 2.05 2.20
N HIS A 135 -4.34 0.88 1.97
CA HIS A 135 -4.36 0.19 0.69
C HIS A 135 -4.60 -1.31 0.90
N PHE A 136 -4.97 -1.98 -0.18
CA PHE A 136 -5.20 -3.42 -0.20
C PHE A 136 -4.33 -4.08 -1.26
N LEU A 137 -3.90 -5.31 -1.00
CA LEU A 137 -3.41 -6.25 -2.00
C LEU A 137 -4.55 -7.24 -2.26
N ALA A 138 -5.24 -7.09 -3.39
CA ALA A 138 -6.46 -7.84 -3.63
C ALA A 138 -6.18 -9.29 -4.04
N ASN A 139 -6.75 -10.23 -3.28
CA ASN A 139 -6.44 -11.65 -3.28
C ASN A 139 -4.96 -11.95 -2.98
N MET A 140 -4.37 -11.15 -2.09
CA MET A 140 -3.00 -11.28 -1.60
C MET A 140 -1.90 -10.90 -2.59
N ILE A 141 -0.68 -10.74 -2.09
CA ILE A 141 0.47 -10.36 -2.92
C ILE A 141 0.77 -11.38 -4.02
N GLU A 142 0.44 -12.66 -3.79
CA GLU A 142 0.66 -13.75 -4.75
C GLU A 142 -0.16 -13.61 -6.02
N ALA A 143 -1.33 -12.96 -5.98
CA ALA A 143 -2.14 -12.71 -7.17
C ALA A 143 -1.31 -11.97 -8.24
N TYR A 144 -0.53 -10.97 -7.83
CA TYR A 144 0.27 -10.16 -8.75
C TYR A 144 1.40 -10.92 -9.41
N TYR A 145 1.81 -12.08 -8.89
CA TYR A 145 2.83 -12.91 -9.53
C TYR A 145 2.36 -13.37 -10.92
N PHE A 146 1.07 -13.66 -11.04
CA PHE A 146 0.46 -14.11 -12.29
C PHE A 146 0.36 -13.01 -13.36
N ALA A 147 0.60 -11.75 -13.01
CA ALA A 147 0.66 -10.65 -13.98
C ALA A 147 2.05 -10.49 -14.61
N ASP A 148 3.09 -11.13 -14.05
CA ASP A 148 4.43 -11.19 -14.62
C ASP A 148 4.98 -12.62 -14.50
N SER A 149 4.49 -13.49 -15.39
CA SER A 149 4.86 -14.91 -15.44
C SER A 149 6.36 -15.13 -15.60
N HIS A 150 7.08 -14.18 -16.19
CA HIS A 150 8.54 -14.23 -16.30
C HIS A 150 9.22 -14.32 -14.93
N ALA A 151 8.73 -13.58 -13.94
CA ALA A 151 9.26 -13.63 -12.58
C ALA A 151 9.05 -15.00 -11.93
N ILE A 152 7.85 -15.59 -12.08
CA ILE A 152 7.54 -16.95 -11.58
C ILE A 152 8.44 -17.98 -12.26
N ASN A 153 8.44 -17.98 -13.59
CA ASN A 153 9.18 -18.96 -14.41
C ASN A 153 10.67 -18.95 -14.05
N THR A 154 11.24 -17.76 -13.87
CA THR A 154 12.66 -17.59 -13.54
C THR A 154 12.96 -17.97 -12.09
N ALA A 155 12.14 -17.53 -11.13
CA ALA A 155 12.36 -17.81 -9.71
C ALA A 155 12.23 -19.30 -9.37
N LEU A 156 11.24 -19.99 -9.96
CA LEU A 156 10.92 -21.39 -9.67
C LEU A 156 11.57 -22.38 -10.65
N GLY A 157 12.15 -21.90 -11.75
CA GLY A 157 12.77 -22.76 -12.76
C GLY A 157 11.78 -23.71 -13.43
N LEU A 158 10.58 -23.22 -13.76
CA LEU A 158 9.50 -24.05 -14.29
C LEU A 158 9.88 -24.67 -15.65
N VAL A 159 9.72 -25.99 -15.77
CA VAL A 159 9.98 -26.74 -17.01
C VAL A 159 9.00 -26.36 -18.11
N THR A 160 7.73 -26.15 -17.74
CA THR A 160 6.68 -25.65 -18.61
C THR A 160 6.39 -24.20 -18.21
N PRO A 161 6.87 -23.20 -18.98
CA PRO A 161 6.69 -21.80 -18.61
C PRO A 161 5.21 -21.39 -18.60
N LEU A 162 4.82 -20.69 -17.56
CA LEU A 162 3.54 -19.98 -17.51
C LEU A 162 3.56 -18.80 -18.48
N GLN A 163 2.36 -18.36 -18.85
CA GLN A 163 2.12 -17.09 -19.52
C GLN A 163 1.46 -16.12 -18.56
N ASP A 164 1.53 -14.83 -18.85
CA ASP A 164 0.81 -13.82 -18.07
C ASP A 164 -0.69 -14.10 -18.09
N HIS A 165 -1.32 -13.97 -16.93
CA HIS A 165 -2.74 -14.17 -16.80
C HIS A 165 -3.50 -13.13 -17.65
N SER A 166 -4.37 -13.59 -18.53
CA SER A 166 -5.03 -12.74 -19.54
C SER A 166 -6.06 -11.77 -18.96
N GLY A 167 -6.63 -12.10 -17.79
CA GLY A 167 -7.57 -11.24 -17.06
C GLY A 167 -6.91 -10.43 -15.95
N ASP A 168 -7.75 -9.78 -15.15
CA ASP A 168 -7.33 -9.06 -13.94
C ASP A 168 -6.96 -10.04 -12.83
N VAL A 169 -5.69 -10.02 -12.42
CA VAL A 169 -5.15 -10.95 -11.42
C VAL A 169 -5.75 -10.73 -10.02
N GLU A 170 -6.21 -9.52 -9.73
CA GLU A 170 -6.94 -9.20 -8.49
C GLU A 170 -8.30 -9.93 -8.38
N LYS A 171 -8.68 -10.72 -9.40
CA LYS A 171 -9.88 -11.56 -9.43
C LYS A 171 -9.59 -13.06 -9.30
N ILE A 172 -8.32 -13.47 -9.26
CA ILE A 172 -7.91 -14.87 -9.07
C ILE A 172 -8.30 -15.30 -7.65
N PRO A 173 -9.15 -16.34 -7.46
CA PRO A 173 -9.77 -16.62 -6.17
C PRO A 173 -8.80 -17.22 -5.14
N HIS A 174 -7.88 -18.09 -5.57
CA HIS A 174 -6.95 -18.81 -4.69
C HIS A 174 -5.53 -18.87 -5.28
N PRO A 175 -4.84 -17.74 -5.47
CA PRO A 175 -3.57 -17.70 -6.17
C PRO A 175 -2.49 -18.57 -5.51
N LYS A 176 -2.52 -18.71 -4.18
CA LYS A 176 -1.63 -19.63 -3.45
C LYS A 176 -1.83 -21.10 -3.81
N ASN A 177 -3.09 -21.53 -3.97
CA ASN A 177 -3.38 -22.91 -4.34
C ASN A 177 -2.96 -23.16 -5.78
N GLU A 178 -3.20 -22.21 -6.68
CA GLU A 178 -2.74 -22.29 -8.07
C GLU A 178 -1.20 -22.40 -8.15
N LEU A 179 -0.46 -21.62 -7.36
CA LEU A 179 1.00 -21.75 -7.28
C LEU A 179 1.45 -23.12 -6.76
N LYS A 180 0.76 -23.67 -5.75
CA LYS A 180 1.07 -25.01 -5.18
C LYS A 180 0.75 -26.15 -6.15
N GLU A 181 -0.22 -25.97 -7.03
CA GLU A 181 -0.51 -26.93 -8.12
C GLU A 181 0.56 -26.91 -9.21
N ILE A 182 1.05 -25.70 -9.56
CA ILE A 182 2.10 -25.52 -10.58
C ILE A 182 3.47 -25.98 -10.06
N TYR A 183 3.78 -25.67 -8.80
CA TYR A 183 5.05 -25.98 -8.15
C TYR A 183 4.79 -26.66 -6.80
N PRO A 184 4.65 -28.00 -6.77
CA PRO A 184 4.45 -28.75 -5.54
C PRO A 184 5.59 -28.49 -4.56
N GLY A 185 5.26 -27.97 -3.37
CA GLY A 185 6.24 -27.58 -2.36
C GLY A 185 6.57 -26.09 -2.32
N PHE A 186 5.85 -25.24 -3.08
CA PHE A 186 5.97 -23.78 -3.00
C PHE A 186 5.96 -23.26 -1.56
N ASP A 187 7.05 -22.61 -1.16
CA ASP A 187 7.19 -21.93 0.13
C ASP A 187 6.88 -20.44 -0.04
N GLU A 188 5.78 -19.99 0.55
CA GLU A 188 5.26 -18.62 0.38
C GLU A 188 6.30 -17.54 0.77
N LYS A 189 7.16 -17.84 1.74
CA LYS A 189 8.16 -16.90 2.23
C LYS A 189 9.42 -16.95 1.39
N GLU A 190 10.00 -18.13 1.23
CA GLU A 190 11.27 -18.27 0.51
C GLU A 190 11.09 -18.02 -0.98
N ASP A 191 10.11 -18.69 -1.60
CA ASP A 191 9.89 -18.61 -3.04
C ASP A 191 9.14 -17.34 -3.43
N GLY A 192 8.15 -16.91 -2.63
CA GLY A 192 7.51 -15.61 -2.81
C GLY A 192 8.52 -14.45 -2.75
N GLY A 193 9.49 -14.53 -1.84
CA GLY A 193 10.60 -13.58 -1.79
C GLY A 193 11.51 -13.60 -3.02
N LYS A 194 11.74 -14.76 -3.65
CA LYS A 194 12.48 -14.86 -4.92
C LYS A 194 11.69 -14.24 -6.07
N ILE A 195 10.40 -14.54 -6.17
CA ILE A 195 9.51 -14.00 -7.21
C ILE A 195 9.44 -12.48 -7.10
N LEU A 196 9.20 -11.92 -5.91
CA LEU A 196 9.06 -10.48 -5.70
C LEU A 196 10.32 -9.68 -6.07
N LYS A 197 11.51 -10.27 -5.90
CA LYS A 197 12.77 -9.64 -6.35
C LYS A 197 12.84 -9.51 -7.87
N LEU A 198 12.21 -10.42 -8.62
CA LEU A 198 12.21 -10.43 -10.07
C LEU A 198 10.97 -9.74 -10.67
N LEU A 199 9.91 -9.57 -9.89
CA LEU A 199 8.65 -8.98 -10.33
C LEU A 199 8.85 -7.58 -10.91
N ARG A 200 8.34 -7.33 -12.11
CA ARG A 200 8.40 -6.05 -12.82
C ARG A 200 7.07 -5.33 -12.69
N VAL A 201 6.97 -4.40 -11.74
CA VAL A 201 5.70 -3.72 -11.45
C VAL A 201 5.28 -2.81 -12.60
N GLU A 202 6.23 -2.24 -13.33
CA GLU A 202 5.99 -1.50 -14.57
C GLU A 202 5.21 -2.34 -15.60
N HIS A 203 5.55 -3.63 -15.74
CA HIS A 203 4.87 -4.57 -16.63
C HIS A 203 3.48 -4.94 -16.11
N ILE A 204 3.35 -5.14 -14.81
CA ILE A 204 2.05 -5.44 -14.17
C ILE A 204 1.08 -4.27 -14.37
N LEU A 205 1.53 -3.05 -14.15
CA LEU A 205 0.69 -1.86 -14.16
C LEU A 205 0.51 -1.23 -15.55
N SER A 206 1.28 -1.64 -16.57
CA SER A 206 1.09 -1.22 -17.96
C SER A 206 -0.19 -1.72 -18.61
N ARG A 207 -0.94 -2.60 -17.93
CA ARG A 207 -2.28 -3.02 -18.34
C ARG A 207 -3.32 -2.15 -17.63
N PRO A 208 -3.86 -1.11 -18.30
CA PRO A 208 -4.64 -0.08 -17.63
C PRO A 208 -5.97 -0.58 -17.04
N ASP A 209 -6.51 -1.69 -17.53
CA ASP A 209 -7.81 -2.25 -17.15
C ASP A 209 -7.76 -3.28 -16.00
N THR A 210 -6.60 -3.45 -15.36
CA THR A 210 -6.37 -4.44 -14.28
C THR A 210 -5.65 -3.84 -13.08
N CYS A 211 -5.54 -4.57 -11.97
CA CYS A 211 -4.68 -4.20 -10.84
C CYS A 211 -5.02 -2.84 -10.19
N ALA A 212 -6.31 -2.55 -10.03
CA ALA A 212 -6.80 -1.24 -9.57
C ALA A 212 -6.29 -0.89 -8.16
N TYR A 213 -6.22 -1.88 -7.26
CA TYR A 213 -5.72 -1.66 -5.91
C TYR A 213 -4.22 -1.38 -5.89
N LEU A 214 -3.43 -2.19 -6.60
CA LEU A 214 -1.99 -1.99 -6.70
C LEU A 214 -1.63 -0.64 -7.34
N ARG A 215 -2.32 -0.27 -8.43
CA ARG A 215 -2.11 1.03 -9.08
C ARG A 215 -2.40 2.19 -8.16
N THR A 216 -3.48 2.10 -7.37
CA THR A 216 -3.84 3.16 -6.42
C THR A 216 -2.79 3.33 -5.32
N LEU A 217 -2.20 2.23 -4.85
CA LEU A 217 -1.09 2.25 -3.89
C LEU A 217 0.16 2.92 -4.49
N PHE A 218 0.57 2.51 -5.68
CA PHE A 218 1.70 3.10 -6.38
C PHE A 218 1.48 4.58 -6.69
N TYR A 219 0.28 4.94 -7.14
CA TYR A 219 -0.08 6.30 -7.46
C TYR A 219 -0.04 7.21 -6.23
N TRP A 220 -0.56 6.74 -5.09
CA TRP A 220 -0.47 7.51 -3.85
C TRP A 220 0.98 7.75 -3.42
N CYS A 221 1.83 6.72 -3.52
CA CYS A 221 3.26 6.87 -3.25
C CYS A 221 3.91 7.87 -4.21
N TYR A 222 3.60 7.79 -5.50
CA TYR A 222 4.08 8.73 -6.51
C TYR A 222 3.66 10.18 -6.21
N LYS A 223 2.40 10.43 -5.83
CA LYS A 223 1.93 11.75 -5.39
C LYS A 223 2.69 12.29 -4.18
N VAL A 224 3.12 11.42 -3.26
CA VAL A 224 3.99 11.83 -2.16
C VAL A 224 5.36 12.24 -2.68
N LEU A 225 5.96 11.44 -3.57
CA LEU A 225 7.27 11.72 -4.15
C LEU A 225 7.27 12.98 -5.02
N GLN A 226 6.14 13.37 -5.62
CA GLN A 226 5.97 14.65 -6.33
C GLN A 226 6.22 15.89 -5.46
N LYS A 227 6.27 15.73 -4.14
CA LYS A 227 6.66 16.80 -3.21
C LYS A 227 8.17 16.98 -3.11
N TYR A 228 8.97 16.16 -3.80
CA TYR A 228 10.41 16.32 -3.86
C TYR A 228 10.77 17.64 -4.57
N PRO A 229 11.74 18.43 -4.07
CA PRO A 229 12.00 19.77 -4.59
C PRO A 229 12.54 19.81 -6.03
N ASP A 230 13.16 18.73 -6.48
CA ASP A 230 13.79 18.64 -7.80
C ASP A 230 12.99 17.69 -8.72
N PRO A 231 12.18 18.23 -9.64
CA PRO A 231 11.32 17.41 -10.50
C PRO A 231 12.11 16.55 -11.49
N GLU A 232 13.38 16.87 -11.78
CA GLU A 232 14.18 16.09 -12.74
C GLU A 232 14.43 14.67 -12.26
N ILE A 233 14.56 14.47 -10.94
CA ILE A 233 14.68 13.13 -10.35
C ILE A 233 13.44 12.29 -10.60
N LEU A 234 12.25 12.90 -10.60
CA LEU A 234 11.00 12.18 -10.85
C LEU A 234 10.82 11.83 -12.32
N ASN A 235 11.43 12.56 -13.25
CA ASN A 235 11.41 12.21 -14.68
C ASN A 235 12.12 10.88 -14.98
N LEU A 236 12.96 10.39 -14.04
CA LEU A 236 13.54 9.05 -14.12
C LEU A 236 12.50 7.95 -13.85
N PHE A 237 11.41 8.28 -13.14
CA PHE A 237 10.27 7.42 -12.95
C PHE A 237 9.33 7.57 -14.15
N GLN A 238 9.25 6.54 -15.00
CA GLN A 238 8.41 6.52 -16.20
C GLN A 238 6.92 6.37 -15.84
N ALA A 239 6.35 7.38 -15.18
CA ALA A 239 5.01 7.35 -14.59
C ALA A 239 3.91 7.04 -15.62
N GLU A 240 4.13 7.39 -16.88
CA GLU A 240 3.21 7.13 -17.99
C GLU A 240 2.97 5.63 -18.19
N GLN A 241 3.96 4.77 -17.90
CA GLN A 241 3.81 3.32 -18.00
C GLN A 241 2.84 2.74 -16.98
N TYR A 242 2.53 3.48 -15.92
CA TYR A 242 1.67 3.02 -14.83
C TYR A 242 0.22 3.47 -14.98
N HIS A 243 -0.08 4.33 -15.95
CA HIS A 243 -1.43 4.85 -16.25
C HIS A 243 -2.10 5.50 -15.02
N PHE A 244 -1.38 6.35 -14.28
CA PHE A 244 -1.91 6.97 -13.06
C PHE A 244 -2.96 8.05 -13.31
N ASP A 245 -2.75 8.91 -14.32
CA ASP A 245 -3.46 10.18 -14.50
C ASP A 245 -3.93 10.42 -15.94
N ASP A 246 -3.84 9.42 -16.81
CA ASP A 246 -4.20 9.54 -18.24
C ASP A 246 -5.69 9.30 -18.51
N GLY A 247 -6.48 8.98 -17.48
CA GLY A 247 -7.90 8.61 -17.61
C GLY A 247 -8.13 7.24 -18.25
N ILE A 248 -7.07 6.48 -18.53
CA ILE A 248 -7.11 5.14 -19.10
C ILE A 248 -6.98 4.10 -17.98
N GLY A 249 -6.02 4.30 -17.07
CA GLY A 249 -5.79 3.38 -15.96
C GLY A 249 -6.91 3.38 -14.93
N ILE A 250 -7.38 2.19 -14.55
CA ILE A 250 -8.39 2.04 -13.50
C ILE A 250 -7.77 2.22 -12.12
N LEU A 251 -8.46 2.94 -11.25
CA LEU A 251 -8.11 3.09 -9.84
C LEU A 251 -9.15 2.37 -8.97
N SER A 252 -8.74 1.96 -7.77
CA SER A 252 -9.63 1.26 -6.85
C SER A 252 -10.69 2.21 -6.33
N GLU A 253 -11.96 1.85 -6.56
CA GLU A 253 -13.11 2.59 -6.07
C GLU A 253 -13.13 2.75 -4.54
N VAL A 254 -12.44 1.87 -3.81
CA VAL A 254 -12.39 1.90 -2.34
C VAL A 254 -11.34 2.88 -1.84
N THR A 255 -10.14 2.85 -2.42
CA THR A 255 -8.98 3.58 -1.87
C THR A 255 -8.69 4.89 -2.60
N LYS A 256 -9.26 5.13 -3.80
CA LYS A 256 -8.95 6.30 -4.65
C LYS A 256 -9.28 7.64 -3.99
N GLN A 257 -10.30 7.71 -3.14
CA GLN A 257 -10.70 8.94 -2.45
C GLN A 257 -9.57 9.57 -1.59
N GLN A 258 -8.54 8.79 -1.24
CA GLN A 258 -7.38 9.30 -0.51
C GLN A 258 -6.43 10.13 -1.39
N LEU A 259 -6.50 9.97 -2.72
CA LEU A 259 -5.73 10.76 -3.68
C LEU A 259 -6.26 12.19 -3.75
N ASP A 260 -7.59 12.35 -3.70
CA ASP A 260 -8.25 13.67 -3.73
C ASP A 260 -7.83 14.54 -2.54
N ASN A 261 -7.74 13.93 -1.35
CA ASN A 261 -7.27 14.60 -0.13
C ASN A 261 -5.83 15.14 -0.22
N MET A 262 -5.01 14.62 -1.16
CA MET A 262 -3.66 15.13 -1.40
C MET A 262 -3.65 16.36 -2.31
N ALA A 263 -4.62 16.47 -3.23
CA ALA A 263 -4.72 17.59 -4.16
C ALA A 263 -5.20 18.88 -3.49
N GLU A 264 -5.99 18.77 -2.41
CA GLU A 264 -6.57 19.93 -1.72
C GLU A 264 -5.61 20.69 -0.78
N ASN A 265 -4.37 20.21 -0.58
CA ASN A 265 -3.36 20.91 0.24
C ASN A 265 -1.98 20.98 -0.46
N PRO A 266 -1.81 21.76 -1.54
CA PRO A 266 -0.52 21.87 -2.23
C PRO A 266 0.55 22.62 -1.42
N THR A 267 0.14 23.44 -0.45
CA THR A 267 1.02 24.30 0.34
C THR A 267 0.31 24.70 1.63
N ALA A 268 0.80 24.20 2.77
CA ALA A 268 0.62 24.83 4.08
C ALA A 268 2.00 24.86 4.74
#